data_AF-A0ABD6C874-F1
#
_entry.id   AF-A0ABD6C874-F1
#
_cell.length_a   1.000
_cell.length_b   1.000
_cell.length_c   1.000
_cell.angle_alpha   90.00
_cell.angle_beta   90.00
_cell.angle_gamma   90.00
#
_symmetry.space_group_name_H-M   'P 1'
#
loop_
_entity.id
_entity.type
_entity.pdbx_description
1 polymer ?
#
loop_
_entity_poly.entity_id
_entity_poly.type
_entity_poly.pdbx_seq_one_letter_code
_entity_poly.pdbx_strand_id
1 'polypeptide(L)'
;MEIDTTEISDELQRLKDRVQKHQSELSDSNVPPKRVYRVNGFIARKAQRIAIFQIILGDLSQANQWFKRAVEHHISRYKAYEEYAIESHSQSHWDSEPTVLREGFYSALLSGDEGVIQEIVTVSSMMDPEYPNHHRDLLHEYYYVKALAALLQDEDARQYIANMRAFIEDLNPDLVQYFEPLAIALEGIATHDTEQLHEAIEQLVEYHAADIADQPSSAQEYVCLPALALSKLAERHGLEVDIESEYIPQEL
;
A
#
# COMPACT_ATOMS: atom_id res chain seq x y z
N MET A 1 8.45 -20.70 11.12
CA MET A 1 7.48 -21.36 10.21
C MET A 1 8.21 -22.21 9.14
N GLU A 2 7.82 -23.47 8.90
CA GLU A 2 8.34 -24.27 7.77
C GLU A 2 7.50 -23.96 6.53
N ILE A 3 8.10 -23.33 5.52
CA ILE A 3 7.39 -22.83 4.34
C ILE A 3 7.49 -23.88 3.22
N ASP A 4 6.36 -24.37 2.72
CA ASP A 4 6.33 -25.23 1.52
C ASP A 4 6.63 -24.40 0.26
N THR A 5 7.89 -24.40 -0.14
CA THR A 5 8.38 -23.64 -1.31
C THR A 5 7.82 -24.18 -2.64
N THR A 6 7.32 -25.41 -2.68
CA THR A 6 6.69 -26.00 -3.88
C THR A 6 5.30 -25.40 -4.09
N GLU A 7 4.49 -25.36 -3.04
CA GLU A 7 3.16 -24.75 -3.10
C GLU A 7 3.24 -23.24 -3.45
N ILE A 8 4.20 -22.53 -2.86
CA ILE A 8 4.47 -21.12 -3.19
C ILE A 8 4.84 -20.96 -4.66
N SER A 9 5.72 -21.83 -5.19
CA SER A 9 6.16 -21.75 -6.59
C SER A 9 5.00 -21.97 -7.58
N ASP A 10 4.11 -22.91 -7.28
CA ASP A 10 2.93 -23.21 -8.10
C ASP A 10 1.94 -22.04 -8.09
N GLU A 11 1.62 -21.47 -6.91
CA GLU A 11 0.73 -20.32 -6.83
C GLU A 11 1.36 -19.08 -7.48
N LEU A 12 2.66 -18.85 -7.26
CA LEU A 12 3.42 -17.79 -7.93
C LEU A 12 3.27 -17.87 -9.46
N GLN A 13 3.41 -19.05 -10.06
CA GLN A 13 3.23 -19.22 -11.49
C GLN A 13 1.78 -18.93 -11.92
N ARG A 14 0.78 -19.43 -11.19
CA ARG A 14 -0.65 -19.13 -11.47
C ARG A 14 -0.95 -17.64 -11.41
N LEU A 15 -0.35 -16.90 -10.47
CA LEU A 15 -0.51 -15.46 -10.38
C LEU A 15 0.12 -14.75 -11.58
N LYS A 16 1.33 -15.15 -12.00
CA LYS A 16 2.01 -14.61 -13.19
C LYS A 16 1.19 -14.82 -14.45
N ASP A 17 0.65 -16.02 -14.65
CA ASP A 17 -0.21 -16.35 -15.80
C ASP A 17 -1.47 -15.47 -15.85
N ARG A 18 -2.10 -15.23 -14.69
CA ARG A 18 -3.27 -14.35 -14.58
C ARG A 18 -2.94 -12.89 -14.89
N VAL A 19 -1.81 -12.40 -14.40
CA VAL A 19 -1.33 -11.04 -14.72
C VAL A 19 -1.10 -10.92 -16.24
N GLN A 20 -0.40 -11.88 -16.84
CA GLN A 20 -0.12 -11.87 -18.27
C GLN A 20 -1.41 -11.88 -19.10
N LYS A 21 -2.37 -12.75 -18.75
CA LYS A 21 -3.68 -12.79 -19.40
C LYS A 21 -4.38 -11.43 -19.38
N HIS A 22 -4.50 -10.81 -18.20
CA HIS A 22 -5.18 -9.52 -18.06
C HIS A 22 -4.45 -8.38 -18.76
N GLN A 23 -3.12 -8.42 -18.82
CA GLN A 23 -2.37 -7.45 -19.61
C GLN A 23 -2.59 -7.62 -21.11
N SER A 24 -2.62 -8.85 -21.62
CA SER A 24 -3.00 -9.08 -23.03
C SER A 24 -4.39 -8.54 -23.32
N GLU A 25 -5.36 -8.76 -22.42
CA GLU A 25 -6.72 -8.21 -22.56
C GLU A 25 -6.72 -6.67 -22.64
N LEU A 26 -5.88 -5.98 -21.84
CA LEU A 26 -5.71 -4.53 -21.89
C LEU A 26 -5.04 -4.07 -23.20
N SER A 27 -3.94 -4.69 -23.59
CA SER A 27 -3.16 -4.32 -24.79
C SER A 27 -3.95 -4.51 -26.08
N ASP A 28 -4.75 -5.58 -26.15
CA ASP A 28 -5.56 -5.90 -27.32
C ASP A 28 -6.86 -5.07 -27.39
N SER A 29 -7.06 -4.11 -26.49
CA SER A 29 -8.29 -3.31 -26.36
C SER A 29 -9.57 -4.16 -26.18
N ASN A 30 -9.42 -5.36 -25.61
CA ASN A 30 -10.52 -6.29 -25.36
C ASN A 30 -11.28 -5.96 -24.06
N VAL A 31 -10.82 -4.98 -23.28
CA VAL A 31 -11.46 -4.50 -22.05
C VAL A 31 -12.28 -3.24 -22.36
N PRO A 32 -13.61 -3.24 -22.11
CA PRO A 32 -14.41 -2.03 -22.26
C PRO A 32 -13.88 -0.89 -21.37
N PRO A 33 -13.90 0.39 -21.81
CA PRO A 33 -13.35 1.51 -21.05
C PRO A 33 -13.78 1.55 -19.57
N LYS A 34 -15.08 1.37 -19.32
CA LYS A 34 -15.68 1.29 -17.97
C LYS A 34 -15.20 0.13 -17.08
N ARG A 35 -14.34 -0.75 -17.58
CA ARG A 35 -13.75 -1.88 -16.85
C ARG A 35 -12.23 -1.81 -16.75
N VAL A 36 -11.58 -0.85 -17.42
CA VAL A 36 -10.11 -0.70 -17.43
C VAL A 36 -9.58 -0.53 -16.01
N TYR A 37 -10.20 0.32 -15.18
CA TYR A 37 -9.81 0.51 -13.78
C TYR A 37 -9.88 -0.81 -12.97
N ARG A 38 -10.89 -1.65 -13.23
CA ARG A 38 -11.03 -2.96 -12.54
C ARG A 38 -9.90 -3.90 -12.92
N VAL A 39 -9.59 -4.01 -14.21
CA VAL A 39 -8.54 -4.90 -14.70
C VAL A 39 -7.17 -4.45 -14.17
N ASN A 40 -6.89 -3.14 -14.20
CA ASN A 40 -5.69 -2.59 -13.55
C ASN A 40 -5.63 -2.92 -12.05
N GLY A 41 -6.74 -2.77 -11.31
CA GLY A 41 -6.80 -3.16 -9.90
C GLY A 41 -6.61 -4.65 -9.64
N PHE A 42 -7.02 -5.51 -10.57
CA PHE A 42 -6.71 -6.94 -10.49
C PHE A 42 -5.22 -7.21 -10.70
N ILE A 43 -4.62 -6.59 -11.73
CA ILE A 43 -3.19 -6.78 -12.01
C ILE A 43 -2.35 -6.24 -10.85
N ALA A 44 -2.65 -5.06 -10.33
CA ALA A 44 -1.92 -4.42 -9.24
C ALA A 44 -1.84 -5.33 -7.99
N ARG A 45 -3.01 -5.81 -7.51
CA ARG A 45 -3.06 -6.71 -6.34
C ARG A 45 -2.37 -8.06 -6.61
N LYS A 46 -2.45 -8.58 -7.83
CA LYS A 46 -1.74 -9.82 -8.20
C LYS A 46 -0.23 -9.60 -8.25
N ALA A 47 0.22 -8.48 -8.78
CA ALA A 47 1.63 -8.09 -8.82
C ALA A 47 2.21 -7.93 -7.41
N GLN A 48 1.49 -7.27 -6.50
CA GLN A 48 1.89 -7.16 -5.09
C GLN A 48 2.02 -8.54 -4.42
N ARG A 49 1.06 -9.45 -4.62
CA ARG A 49 1.16 -10.83 -4.10
C ARG A 49 2.34 -11.60 -4.67
N ILE A 50 2.62 -11.42 -5.96
CA ILE A 50 3.80 -12.00 -6.60
C ILE A 50 5.07 -11.46 -5.94
N ALA A 51 5.16 -10.15 -5.69
CA ALA A 51 6.31 -9.53 -5.03
C ALA A 51 6.56 -10.13 -3.63
N ILE A 52 5.51 -10.32 -2.84
CA ILE A 52 5.61 -10.97 -1.51
C ILE A 52 6.14 -12.40 -1.62
N PHE A 53 5.66 -13.19 -2.58
CA PHE A 53 6.22 -14.53 -2.80
C PHE A 53 7.68 -14.50 -3.25
N GLN A 54 8.10 -13.49 -4.04
CA GLN A 54 9.52 -13.34 -4.40
C GLN A 54 10.38 -13.02 -3.17
N ILE A 55 9.89 -12.17 -2.25
CA ILE A 55 10.54 -11.91 -0.96
C ILE A 55 10.76 -13.22 -0.20
N ILE A 56 9.71 -14.03 -0.04
CA ILE A 56 9.77 -15.29 0.72
C ILE A 56 10.75 -16.28 0.09
N LEU A 57 10.88 -16.26 -1.23
CA LEU A 57 11.83 -17.08 -1.98
C LEU A 57 13.26 -16.49 -2.02
N GLY A 58 13.49 -15.32 -1.42
CA GLY A 58 14.79 -14.64 -1.38
C GLY A 58 15.18 -13.92 -2.68
N ASP A 59 14.25 -13.73 -3.63
CA ASP A 59 14.50 -13.01 -4.89
C ASP A 59 14.03 -11.55 -4.80
N LEU A 60 14.79 -10.76 -4.03
CA LEU A 60 14.48 -9.34 -3.78
C LEU A 60 14.49 -8.51 -5.06
N SER A 61 15.35 -8.84 -6.02
CA SER A 61 15.39 -8.12 -7.31
C SER A 61 14.08 -8.27 -8.06
N GLN A 62 13.52 -9.47 -8.11
CA GLN A 62 12.22 -9.69 -8.72
C GLN A 62 11.09 -9.10 -7.88
N ALA A 63 11.17 -9.17 -6.54
CA ALA A 63 10.19 -8.53 -5.68
C ALA A 63 10.04 -7.03 -6.00
N ASN A 64 11.15 -6.31 -6.08
CA ASN A 64 11.18 -4.87 -6.37
C ASN A 64 10.54 -4.55 -7.73
N GLN A 65 10.83 -5.35 -8.77
CA GLN A 65 10.20 -5.19 -10.09
C GLN A 65 8.69 -5.43 -10.06
N TRP A 66 8.22 -6.40 -9.27
CA TRP A 66 6.79 -6.70 -9.14
C TRP A 66 6.05 -5.65 -8.31
N PHE A 67 6.68 -5.11 -7.28
CA PHE A 67 6.16 -3.95 -6.55
C PHE A 67 6.06 -2.73 -7.46
N LYS A 68 7.10 -2.42 -8.23
CA LYS A 68 7.07 -1.34 -9.23
C LYS A 68 5.87 -1.49 -10.17
N ARG A 69 5.68 -2.68 -10.72
CA ARG A 69 4.54 -2.99 -11.61
C ARG A 69 3.20 -2.88 -10.90
N ALA A 70 3.12 -3.21 -9.61
CA ALA A 70 1.91 -2.99 -8.83
C ALA A 70 1.57 -1.49 -8.79
N VAL A 71 2.55 -0.62 -8.53
CA VAL A 71 2.37 0.85 -8.52
C VAL A 71 1.87 1.37 -9.87
N GLU A 72 2.51 0.97 -10.97
CA GLU A 72 2.12 1.38 -12.33
C GLU A 72 0.64 1.07 -12.60
N HIS A 73 0.17 -0.10 -12.14
CA HIS A 73 -1.22 -0.49 -12.27
C HIS A 73 -2.16 0.15 -11.23
N HIS A 74 -1.71 0.49 -10.03
CA HIS A 74 -2.47 1.33 -9.08
C HIS A 74 -2.71 2.73 -9.66
N ILE A 75 -1.67 3.34 -10.23
CA ILE A 75 -1.76 4.65 -10.90
C ILE A 75 -2.68 4.57 -12.12
N SER A 76 -2.51 3.55 -12.96
CA SER A 76 -3.38 3.34 -14.13
C SER A 76 -4.83 3.08 -13.74
N ARG A 77 -5.07 2.38 -12.62
CA ARG A 77 -6.42 2.22 -12.05
C ARG A 77 -7.00 3.57 -11.65
N TYR A 78 -6.25 4.39 -10.92
CA TYR A 78 -6.71 5.70 -10.47
C TYR A 78 -7.08 6.60 -11.66
N LYS A 79 -6.16 6.76 -12.63
CA LYS A 79 -6.39 7.59 -13.83
C LYS A 79 -7.59 7.11 -14.66
N ALA A 80 -7.68 5.81 -14.94
CA ALA A 80 -8.81 5.26 -15.70
C ALA A 80 -10.15 5.35 -14.94
N TYR A 81 -10.09 5.38 -13.61
CA TYR A 81 -11.26 5.55 -12.76
C TYR A 81 -11.75 7.01 -12.81
N GLU A 82 -10.84 7.98 -12.69
CA GLU A 82 -11.12 9.42 -12.84
C GLU A 82 -11.76 9.76 -14.19
N GLU A 83 -11.17 9.27 -15.28
CA GLU A 83 -11.70 9.46 -16.64
C GLU A 83 -13.15 8.95 -16.75
N TYR A 84 -13.42 7.76 -16.20
CA TYR A 84 -14.76 7.18 -16.21
C TYR A 84 -15.75 7.93 -15.30
N ALA A 85 -15.32 8.41 -14.13
CA ALA A 85 -16.16 9.16 -13.20
C ALA A 85 -16.64 10.48 -13.84
N ILE A 86 -15.71 11.19 -14.50
CA ILE A 86 -16.01 12.41 -15.27
C ILE A 86 -17.03 12.12 -16.38
N GLU A 87 -16.83 11.07 -17.17
CA GLU A 87 -17.76 10.70 -18.24
C GLU A 87 -19.16 10.33 -17.72
N SER A 88 -19.21 9.57 -16.63
CA SER A 88 -20.45 8.99 -16.11
C SER A 88 -21.24 9.90 -15.16
N HIS A 89 -20.71 11.07 -14.79
CA HIS A 89 -21.30 11.99 -13.80
C HIS A 89 -21.66 11.29 -12.47
N SER A 90 -20.94 10.22 -12.12
CA SER A 90 -21.26 9.36 -10.98
C SER A 90 -20.28 9.61 -9.83
N GLN A 91 -20.75 10.24 -8.76
CA GLN A 91 -19.97 10.47 -7.53
C GLN A 91 -19.88 9.22 -6.63
N SER A 92 -20.73 8.21 -6.83
CA SER A 92 -20.90 7.05 -5.93
C SER A 92 -19.72 6.04 -5.89
N HIS A 93 -18.57 6.40 -6.42
CA HIS A 93 -17.47 5.46 -6.61
C HIS A 93 -16.11 6.00 -6.10
N TRP A 94 -16.08 7.24 -5.62
CA TRP A 94 -14.89 7.96 -5.16
C TRP A 94 -14.39 7.38 -3.83
N ASP A 95 -15.27 6.72 -3.07
CA ASP A 95 -15.02 6.10 -1.77
C ASP A 95 -13.69 5.33 -1.69
N SER A 96 -13.25 4.63 -2.74
CA SER A 96 -12.04 3.77 -2.63
C SER A 96 -10.71 4.45 -3.01
N GLU A 97 -10.70 5.73 -3.39
CA GLU A 97 -9.49 6.41 -3.89
C GLU A 97 -8.31 6.38 -2.90
N PRO A 98 -8.49 6.77 -1.62
CA PRO A 98 -7.40 6.73 -0.66
C PRO A 98 -6.85 5.31 -0.46
N THR A 99 -7.71 4.29 -0.42
CA THR A 99 -7.30 2.89 -0.27
C THR A 99 -6.39 2.45 -1.41
N VAL A 100 -6.74 2.81 -2.65
CA VAL A 100 -5.94 2.45 -3.84
C VAL A 100 -4.57 3.09 -3.82
N LEU A 101 -4.51 4.37 -3.44
CA LEU A 101 -3.26 5.11 -3.37
C LEU A 101 -2.41 4.63 -2.20
N ARG A 102 -3.00 4.29 -1.05
CA ARG A 102 -2.31 3.66 0.08
C ARG A 102 -1.58 2.39 -0.33
N GLU A 103 -2.29 1.45 -0.98
CA GLU A 103 -1.68 0.21 -1.50
C GLU A 103 -0.57 0.52 -2.53
N GLY A 104 -0.75 1.57 -3.33
CA GLY A 104 0.25 2.11 -4.25
C GLY A 104 1.50 2.62 -3.54
N PHE A 105 1.36 3.41 -2.47
CA PHE A 105 2.49 3.91 -1.68
C PHE A 105 3.30 2.80 -1.05
N TYR A 106 2.65 1.79 -0.46
CA TYR A 106 3.37 0.63 0.08
C TYR A 106 4.20 -0.06 -0.99
N SER A 107 3.59 -0.31 -2.15
CA SER A 107 4.31 -0.92 -3.27
C SER A 107 5.41 -0.01 -3.82
N ALA A 108 5.24 1.32 -3.81
CA ALA A 108 6.25 2.25 -4.29
C ALA A 108 7.49 2.25 -3.40
N LEU A 109 7.30 2.37 -2.10
CA LEU A 109 8.37 2.31 -1.09
C LEU A 109 9.15 1.01 -1.20
N LEU A 110 8.45 -0.12 -1.28
CA LEU A 110 9.07 -1.45 -1.39
C LEU A 110 9.70 -1.75 -2.74
N SER A 111 9.36 -1.00 -3.80
CA SER A 111 10.03 -1.13 -5.09
C SER A 111 11.43 -0.51 -5.11
N GLY A 112 11.69 0.48 -4.24
CA GLY A 112 12.90 1.29 -4.25
C GLY A 112 13.12 2.12 -5.53
N ASP A 113 12.14 2.20 -6.45
CA ASP A 113 12.26 2.93 -7.70
C ASP A 113 11.74 4.37 -7.54
N GLU A 114 12.66 5.34 -7.54
CA GLU A 114 12.35 6.77 -7.38
C GLU A 114 11.36 7.30 -8.41
N GLY A 115 11.35 6.72 -9.62
CA GLY A 115 10.45 7.14 -10.68
C GLY A 115 8.98 6.86 -10.33
N VAL A 116 8.69 5.66 -9.84
CA VAL A 116 7.32 5.30 -9.43
C VAL A 116 6.93 5.90 -8.08
N ILE A 117 7.89 6.12 -7.18
CA ILE A 117 7.66 6.88 -5.92
C ILE A 117 7.19 8.30 -6.27
N GLN A 118 7.91 9.00 -7.14
CA GLN A 118 7.51 10.36 -7.53
C GLN A 118 6.19 10.38 -8.30
N GLU A 119 5.90 9.36 -9.11
CA GLU A 119 4.64 9.29 -9.85
C GLU A 119 3.44 9.08 -8.90
N ILE A 120 3.54 8.19 -7.91
CA ILE A 120 2.44 7.97 -6.96
C ILE A 120 2.19 9.21 -6.07
N VAL A 121 3.26 9.91 -5.66
CA VAL A 121 3.17 11.21 -4.98
C VAL A 121 2.41 12.21 -5.86
N THR A 122 2.81 12.33 -7.14
CA THR A 122 2.17 13.24 -8.09
C THR A 122 0.68 12.92 -8.27
N VAL A 123 0.31 11.65 -8.41
CA VAL A 123 -1.08 11.23 -8.57
C VAL A 123 -1.89 11.52 -7.29
N SER A 124 -1.31 11.31 -6.10
CA SER A 124 -1.99 11.62 -4.83
C SER A 124 -2.27 13.11 -4.62
N SER A 125 -1.50 13.98 -5.26
CA SER A 125 -1.78 15.43 -5.28
C SER A 125 -3.03 15.77 -6.08
N MET A 126 -3.45 14.90 -7.01
CA MET A 126 -4.64 15.04 -7.85
C MET A 126 -5.92 14.55 -7.16
N MET A 127 -5.82 13.96 -5.95
CA MET A 127 -7.01 13.62 -5.17
C MET A 127 -7.87 14.85 -4.95
N ASP A 128 -9.19 14.68 -5.05
CA ASP A 128 -10.14 15.77 -4.96
C ASP A 128 -10.03 16.52 -3.61
N PRO A 129 -9.76 17.84 -3.62
CA PRO A 129 -9.75 18.63 -2.40
C PRO A 129 -11.11 18.67 -1.69
N GLU A 130 -12.23 18.41 -2.38
CA GLU A 130 -13.57 18.32 -1.80
C GLU A 130 -13.91 16.91 -1.28
N TYR A 131 -13.03 15.91 -1.46
CA TYR A 131 -13.20 14.56 -0.93
C TYR A 131 -13.62 14.54 0.54
N PRO A 132 -13.03 15.39 1.43
CA PRO A 132 -13.42 15.36 2.83
C PRO A 132 -14.85 15.79 3.13
N ASN A 133 -15.47 16.54 2.23
CA ASN A 133 -16.86 17.00 2.36
C ASN A 133 -17.87 15.90 1.97
N HIS A 134 -17.43 14.87 1.26
CA HIS A 134 -18.29 13.82 0.71
C HIS A 134 -18.09 12.44 1.37
N HIS A 135 -16.90 12.15 1.89
CA HIS A 135 -16.52 10.81 2.34
C HIS A 135 -15.93 10.81 3.77
N ARG A 136 -16.77 11.16 4.74
CA ARG A 136 -16.33 11.33 6.16
C ARG A 136 -15.78 10.05 6.78
N ASP A 137 -16.28 8.90 6.35
CA ASP A 137 -15.90 7.57 6.84
C ASP A 137 -14.49 7.14 6.43
N LEU A 138 -13.90 7.78 5.41
CA LEU A 138 -12.60 7.41 4.84
C LEU A 138 -11.55 8.53 4.95
N LEU A 139 -11.80 9.51 5.82
CA LEU A 139 -10.91 10.64 6.06
C LEU A 139 -9.57 10.23 6.65
N HIS A 140 -9.57 9.22 7.53
CA HIS A 140 -8.34 8.68 8.09
C HIS A 140 -7.40 8.15 6.98
N GLU A 141 -7.94 7.45 5.97
CA GLU A 141 -7.14 7.01 4.82
C GLU A 141 -6.73 8.17 3.92
N TYR A 142 -7.63 9.13 3.67
CA TYR A 142 -7.32 10.32 2.86
C TYR A 142 -6.12 11.09 3.45
N TYR A 143 -6.17 11.38 4.74
CA TYR A 143 -5.10 12.10 5.42
C TYR A 143 -3.83 11.26 5.59
N TYR A 144 -3.96 9.94 5.74
CA TYR A 144 -2.80 9.01 5.71
C TYR A 144 -2.03 9.12 4.39
N VAL A 145 -2.74 9.08 3.26
CA VAL A 145 -2.14 9.23 1.93
C VAL A 145 -1.49 10.60 1.74
N LYS A 146 -2.14 11.68 2.20
CA LYS A 146 -1.56 13.03 2.15
C LYS A 146 -0.30 13.16 3.02
N ALA A 147 -0.28 12.54 4.20
CA ALA A 147 0.89 12.53 5.07
C ALA A 147 2.07 11.76 4.46
N LEU A 148 1.82 10.58 3.87
CA LEU A 148 2.84 9.82 3.13
C LEU A 148 3.44 10.64 1.98
N ALA A 149 2.59 11.29 1.19
CA ALA A 149 3.03 12.13 0.08
C ALA A 149 3.89 13.30 0.57
N ALA A 150 3.46 14.00 1.62
CA ALA A 150 4.21 15.12 2.21
C ALA A 150 5.58 14.68 2.71
N LEU A 151 5.67 13.57 3.46
CA LEU A 151 6.95 13.04 3.94
C LEU A 151 7.89 12.67 2.79
N LEU A 152 7.38 12.01 1.75
CA LEU A 152 8.17 11.66 0.56
C LEU A 152 8.68 12.87 -0.26
N GLN A 153 8.09 14.04 -0.03
CA GLN A 153 8.51 15.31 -0.64
C GLN A 153 9.33 16.18 0.33
N ASP A 154 9.67 15.67 1.51
CA ASP A 154 10.30 16.41 2.60
C ASP A 154 9.51 17.66 3.03
N GLU A 155 8.17 17.59 2.93
CA GLU A 155 7.22 18.64 3.33
C GLU A 155 6.66 18.39 4.74
N ASP A 156 6.06 19.43 5.35
CA ASP A 156 5.45 19.32 6.68
C ASP A 156 4.16 18.48 6.67
N ALA A 157 4.23 17.26 7.19
CA ALA A 157 3.10 16.32 7.25
C ALA A 157 2.20 16.50 8.50
N ARG A 158 2.57 17.37 9.47
CA ARG A 158 1.92 17.40 10.80
C ARG A 158 0.43 17.67 10.75
N GLN A 159 -0.02 18.57 9.87
CA GLN A 159 -1.44 18.87 9.76
C GLN A 159 -2.25 17.67 9.24
N TYR A 160 -1.69 16.90 8.31
CA TYR A 160 -2.34 15.69 7.80
C TYR A 160 -2.39 14.61 8.86
N ILE A 161 -1.30 14.41 9.63
CA ILE A 161 -1.26 13.46 10.74
C ILE A 161 -2.28 13.83 11.83
N ALA A 162 -2.35 15.11 12.22
CA ALA A 162 -3.33 15.59 13.19
C ALA A 162 -4.77 15.37 12.73
N ASN A 163 -5.06 15.65 11.45
CA ASN A 163 -6.38 15.39 10.88
C ASN A 163 -6.69 13.90 10.85
N MET A 164 -5.74 13.04 10.45
CA MET A 164 -5.91 11.58 10.46
C MET A 164 -6.31 11.09 11.85
N ARG A 165 -5.57 11.48 12.89
CA ARG A 165 -5.86 11.11 14.29
C ARG A 165 -7.26 11.52 14.73
N ALA A 166 -7.69 12.74 14.41
CA ALA A 166 -9.01 13.23 14.76
C ALA A 166 -10.16 12.37 14.20
N PHE A 167 -9.93 11.67 13.08
CA PHE A 167 -10.93 10.76 12.51
C PHE A 167 -10.75 9.30 12.94
N ILE A 168 -9.60 8.92 13.50
CA ILE A 168 -9.38 7.58 14.07
C ILE A 168 -10.22 7.39 15.33
N GLU A 169 -10.36 8.41 16.17
CA GLU A 169 -11.10 8.33 17.45
C GLU A 169 -12.56 7.87 17.29
N ASP A 170 -13.18 8.18 16.15
CA ASP A 170 -14.57 7.83 15.83
C ASP A 170 -14.73 6.47 15.14
N LEU A 171 -13.63 5.75 14.86
CA LEU A 171 -13.68 4.44 14.21
C LEU A 171 -14.09 3.34 15.18
N ASN A 172 -14.47 2.19 14.62
CA ASN A 172 -14.66 1.00 15.43
C ASN A 172 -13.30 0.50 16.00
N PRO A 173 -13.29 -0.25 17.11
CA PRO A 173 -12.05 -0.63 17.80
C PRO A 173 -11.03 -1.37 16.93
N ASP A 174 -11.49 -2.25 16.03
CA ASP A 174 -10.59 -3.03 15.16
C ASP A 174 -9.84 -2.11 14.18
N LEU A 175 -10.54 -1.11 13.62
CA LEU A 175 -9.91 -0.10 12.77
C LEU A 175 -9.01 0.85 13.55
N VAL A 176 -9.35 1.20 14.80
CA VAL A 176 -8.48 2.00 15.67
C VAL A 176 -7.15 1.27 15.90
N GLN A 177 -7.20 -0.03 16.23
CA GLN A 177 -6.00 -0.85 16.43
C GLN A 177 -5.09 -0.90 15.21
N TYR A 178 -5.65 -0.84 14.01
CA TYR A 178 -4.88 -0.79 12.77
C TYR A 178 -4.34 0.60 12.42
N PHE A 179 -5.19 1.65 12.50
CA PHE A 179 -4.82 2.98 12.01
C PHE A 179 -4.07 3.85 13.02
N GLU A 180 -4.25 3.64 14.32
CA GLU A 180 -3.55 4.41 15.35
C GLU A 180 -2.02 4.20 15.26
N PRO A 181 -1.50 2.97 15.17
CA PRO A 181 -0.07 2.75 14.95
C PRO A 181 0.45 3.38 13.65
N LEU A 182 -0.36 3.40 12.57
CA LEU A 182 0.03 4.09 11.33
C LEU A 182 0.22 5.60 11.55
N ALA A 183 -0.65 6.24 12.33
CA ALA A 183 -0.52 7.66 12.65
C ALA A 183 0.69 7.93 13.55
N ILE A 184 0.94 7.08 14.55
CA ILE A 184 2.11 7.17 15.44
C ILE A 184 3.40 7.02 14.64
N ALA A 185 3.49 6.06 13.71
CA ALA A 185 4.67 5.86 12.88
C ALA A 185 4.96 7.08 11.99
N LEU A 186 3.94 7.65 11.35
CA LEU A 186 4.11 8.89 10.55
C LEU A 186 4.58 10.06 11.40
N GLU A 187 4.06 10.17 12.64
CA GLU A 187 4.49 11.20 13.59
C GLU A 187 5.95 11.01 13.98
N GLY A 188 6.37 9.80 14.35
CA GLY A 188 7.76 9.47 14.66
C GLY A 188 8.72 9.79 13.52
N ILE A 189 8.33 9.51 12.27
CA ILE A 189 9.11 9.91 11.09
C ILE A 189 9.19 11.44 10.97
N ALA A 190 8.06 12.14 11.09
CA ALA A 190 8.02 13.61 10.98
C ALA A 190 8.82 14.32 12.07
N THR A 191 8.90 13.76 13.27
CA THR A 191 9.59 14.33 14.44
C THR A 191 10.99 13.77 14.66
N HIS A 192 11.41 12.78 13.86
CA HIS A 192 12.64 12.00 14.04
C HIS A 192 12.71 11.28 15.40
N ASP A 193 11.55 10.86 15.92
CA ASP A 193 11.44 10.07 17.14
C ASP A 193 11.50 8.57 16.80
N THR A 194 12.70 7.99 16.94
CA THR A 194 12.96 6.58 16.61
C THR A 194 12.27 5.62 17.57
N GLU A 195 12.15 5.97 18.86
CA GLU A 195 11.49 5.12 19.85
C GLU A 195 9.99 5.03 19.55
N GLN A 196 9.35 6.18 19.31
CA GLN A 196 7.94 6.24 18.92
C GLN A 196 7.66 5.47 17.62
N LEU A 197 8.53 5.62 16.63
CA LEU A 197 8.42 4.87 15.38
C LEU A 197 8.56 3.37 15.60
N HIS A 198 9.56 2.93 16.38
CA HIS A 198 9.80 1.51 16.68
C HIS A 198 8.58 0.87 17.34
N GLU A 199 8.05 1.47 18.41
CA GLU A 199 6.85 0.99 19.11
C GLU A 199 5.63 0.89 18.18
N ALA A 200 5.48 1.83 17.25
CA ALA A 200 4.38 1.83 16.29
C ALA A 200 4.50 0.70 15.26
N ILE A 201 5.71 0.42 14.77
CA ILE A 201 5.94 -0.69 13.84
C ILE A 201 5.72 -2.03 14.56
N GLU A 202 6.16 -2.18 15.81
CA GLU A 202 5.87 -3.38 16.61
C GLU A 202 4.36 -3.61 16.75
N GLN A 203 3.58 -2.57 17.06
CA GLN A 203 2.12 -2.67 17.16
C GLN A 203 1.46 -3.12 15.85
N LEU A 204 1.94 -2.64 14.69
CA LEU A 204 1.44 -3.09 13.38
C LEU A 204 1.74 -4.57 13.14
N VAL A 205 2.91 -5.04 13.55
CA VAL A 205 3.31 -6.44 13.44
C VAL A 205 2.50 -7.32 14.38
N GLU A 206 2.27 -6.89 15.61
CA GLU A 206 1.43 -7.60 16.57
C GLU A 206 -0.01 -7.73 16.08
N TYR A 207 -0.59 -6.63 15.56
CA TYR A 207 -1.91 -6.65 14.94
C TYR A 207 -1.97 -7.63 13.76
N HIS A 208 -0.98 -7.58 12.87
CA HIS A 208 -0.86 -8.51 11.74
C HIS A 208 -0.76 -9.96 12.18
N ALA A 209 0.04 -10.25 13.20
CA ALA A 209 0.22 -11.60 13.74
C ALA A 209 -1.05 -12.15 14.39
N ALA A 210 -1.87 -11.29 15.03
CA ALA A 210 -3.09 -11.70 15.72
C ALA A 210 -4.18 -12.24 14.77
N ASP A 211 -4.17 -11.79 13.51
CA ASP A 211 -5.15 -12.19 12.48
C ASP A 211 -4.74 -13.45 11.70
N ILE A 212 -3.53 -13.97 11.93
CA ILE A 212 -2.99 -15.12 11.20
C ILE A 212 -3.33 -16.40 11.96
N ALA A 213 -3.98 -17.34 11.28
CA ALA A 213 -4.18 -18.70 11.78
C ALA A 213 -2.83 -19.42 11.95
N ASP A 214 -2.82 -20.65 12.49
CA ASP A 214 -1.58 -21.42 12.73
C ASP A 214 -0.62 -21.50 11.51
N GLN A 215 -1.13 -21.34 10.28
CA GLN A 215 -0.34 -21.20 9.06
C GLN A 215 -0.93 -20.13 8.11
N PRO A 216 -0.07 -19.30 7.47
CA PRO A 216 -0.50 -18.38 6.42
C PRO A 216 -1.16 -19.10 5.24
N SER A 217 -2.34 -18.64 4.86
CA SER A 217 -3.17 -19.14 3.76
C SER A 217 -3.13 -18.24 2.53
N SER A 218 -2.55 -17.04 2.66
CA SER A 218 -2.45 -16.06 1.60
C SER A 218 -1.09 -15.35 1.60
N ALA A 219 -0.68 -14.83 0.44
CA ALA A 219 0.59 -14.11 0.30
C ALA A 219 0.72 -12.97 1.32
N GLN A 220 -0.37 -12.23 1.54
CA GLN A 220 -0.37 -11.10 2.46
C GLN A 220 -0.15 -11.48 3.91
N GLU A 221 -0.50 -12.70 4.33
CA GLU A 221 -0.29 -13.15 5.72
C GLU A 221 1.19 -13.39 6.04
N TYR A 222 2.03 -13.69 5.03
CA TYR A 222 3.46 -13.91 5.26
C TYR A 222 4.25 -12.64 5.61
N VAL A 223 3.72 -11.45 5.28
CA VAL A 223 4.48 -10.21 5.38
C VAL A 223 3.58 -9.06 5.84
N CYS A 224 4.01 -8.34 6.89
CA CYS A 224 3.34 -7.12 7.33
C CYS A 224 3.73 -5.96 6.40
N LEU A 225 3.00 -5.80 5.30
CA LEU A 225 3.28 -4.77 4.29
C LEU A 225 3.33 -3.33 4.84
N PRO A 226 2.40 -2.88 5.71
CA PRO A 226 2.44 -1.51 6.24
C PRO A 226 3.71 -1.26 7.05
N ALA A 227 4.10 -2.21 7.90
CA ALA A 227 5.32 -2.13 8.70
C ALA A 227 6.56 -2.00 7.81
N LEU A 228 6.72 -2.89 6.82
CA LEU A 228 7.85 -2.82 5.89
C LEU A 228 7.91 -1.50 5.12
N ALA A 229 6.77 -1.05 4.59
CA ALA A 229 6.72 0.19 3.83
C ALA A 229 7.09 1.40 4.70
N LEU A 230 6.62 1.46 5.93
CA LEU A 230 6.96 2.54 6.87
C LEU A 230 8.42 2.47 7.33
N SER A 231 9.00 1.28 7.52
CA SER A 231 10.44 1.13 7.74
C SER A 231 11.24 1.67 6.55
N LYS A 232 10.81 1.39 5.30
CA LYS A 232 11.43 1.97 4.11
C LYS A 232 11.29 3.48 4.01
N LEU A 233 10.16 4.04 4.43
CA LEU A 233 10.01 5.48 4.51
C LEU A 233 10.96 6.06 5.57
N ALA A 234 11.05 5.45 6.74
CA ALA A 234 11.92 5.86 7.83
C ALA A 234 13.41 5.87 7.43
N GLU A 235 13.87 4.82 6.75
CA GLU A 235 15.24 4.74 6.20
C GLU A 235 15.58 5.95 5.31
N ARG A 236 14.63 6.41 4.49
CA ARG A 236 14.81 7.60 3.63
C ARG A 236 14.97 8.88 4.45
N HIS A 237 14.37 8.93 5.63
CA HIS A 237 14.52 10.02 6.60
C HIS A 237 15.70 9.81 7.57
N GLY A 238 16.57 8.82 7.31
CA GLY A 238 17.75 8.55 8.13
C GLY A 238 17.44 7.93 9.49
N LEU A 239 16.27 7.30 9.64
CA LEU A 239 15.87 6.57 10.83
C LEU A 239 16.02 5.07 10.57
N GLU A 240 16.65 4.37 11.50
CA GLU A 240 16.79 2.92 11.47
C GLU A 240 15.78 2.29 12.44
N VAL A 241 15.05 1.28 11.97
CA VAL A 241 14.09 0.53 12.79
C VAL A 241 14.41 -0.95 12.66
N ASP A 242 14.89 -1.55 13.75
CA ASP A 242 15.18 -2.98 13.82
C ASP A 242 14.03 -3.70 14.54
N ILE A 243 13.30 -4.54 13.80
CA ILE A 243 12.15 -5.30 14.32
C ILE A 243 12.44 -6.79 14.18
N GLU A 244 12.52 -7.49 15.30
CA GLU A 244 12.64 -8.95 15.32
C GLU A 244 11.25 -9.60 15.09
N SER A 245 10.90 -9.87 13.83
CA SER A 245 9.64 -10.53 13.47
C SER A 245 9.76 -11.44 12.25
N GLU A 246 9.06 -12.59 12.26
CA GLU A 246 9.00 -13.47 11.09
C GLU A 246 8.19 -12.88 9.91
N TYR A 247 7.41 -11.82 10.17
CA TYR A 247 6.62 -11.10 9.16
C TYR A 247 7.36 -9.90 8.56
N ILE A 248 8.60 -9.64 9.02
CA ILE A 248 9.49 -8.57 8.52
C ILE A 248 10.80 -9.23 8.05
N PRO A 249 10.95 -9.49 6.75
CA PRO A 249 12.19 -9.96 6.17
C PRO A 249 13.32 -8.93 6.37
N GLN A 250 14.39 -9.35 7.03
CA GLN A 250 15.54 -8.49 7.40
C GLN A 250 16.39 -8.02 6.21
N GLU A 251 16.24 -8.65 5.04
CA GLU A 251 17.08 -8.40 3.87
C GLU A 251 16.52 -7.33 2.92
N LEU A 252 15.32 -6.81 3.19
CA LEU A 252 14.63 -5.82 2.36
C LEU A 252 15.15 -4.41 2.59
#